data_AF-A0A838LI66-F1
#
_entry.id   AF-A0A838LI66-F1
#
_cell.length_a   1.000
_cell.length_b   1.000
_cell.length_c   1.000
_cell.angle_alpha   90.00
_cell.angle_beta   90.00
_cell.angle_gamma   90.00
#
_symmetry.space_group_name_H-M   'P 1'
#
loop_
_entity.id
_entity.type
_entity.pdbx_description
1 polymer ?
#
loop_
_entity_poly.entity_id
_entity_poly.type
_entity_poly.pdbx_seq_one_letter_code
_entity_poly.pdbx_strand_id
1 'polypeptide(L)'
;MTTVARHPSVAALRRRQRAGAFNRRVGWVLLPVMVAATAVHYLPGDRSLLAGVLVALVIGLNTTHLALSIYVFGFVRPRRTLKVFHIYFGYALGVLIWVSQTNLHNEPMHTYLTILMFVGIAVHLVLGTRYAARRRAAQQVGQRYLSGG
;
A
#
# COMPACT_ATOMS: atom_id res chain seq x y z
N MET A 1 4.45 37.28 21.97
CA MET A 1 3.69 36.21 21.28
C MET A 1 4.23 34.86 21.72
N THR A 2 3.62 34.22 22.71
CA THR A 2 3.97 32.87 23.15
C THR A 2 3.19 31.86 22.30
N THR A 3 3.88 31.18 21.36
CA THR A 3 3.32 30.02 20.67
C THR A 3 3.00 28.95 21.69
N VAL A 4 1.72 28.77 22.01
CA VAL A 4 1.23 27.65 22.83
C VAL A 4 1.72 26.35 22.19
N ALA A 5 2.62 25.65 22.88
CA ALA A 5 3.15 24.37 22.42
C ALA A 5 1.98 23.40 22.22
N ARG A 6 1.83 22.88 20.99
CA ARG A 6 0.73 21.95 20.68
C ARG A 6 0.89 20.68 21.52
N HIS A 7 -0.21 20.27 22.16
CA HIS A 7 -0.26 19.04 22.95
C HIS A 7 0.34 17.85 22.18
N PRO A 8 1.18 17.00 22.81
CA PRO A 8 1.93 15.94 22.14
C PRO A 8 1.04 14.96 21.33
N SER A 9 -0.19 14.71 21.79
CA SER A 9 -1.15 13.87 21.05
C SER A 9 -1.53 14.44 19.68
N VAL A 10 -1.64 15.77 19.56
CA VAL A 10 -1.96 16.46 18.30
C VAL A 10 -0.77 16.37 17.34
N ALA A 11 0.46 16.49 17.86
CA ALA A 11 1.68 16.30 17.08
C ALA A 11 1.80 14.86 16.57
N ALA A 12 1.54 13.86 17.42
CA ALA A 12 1.56 12.44 17.04
C ALA A 12 0.50 12.12 15.97
N LEU A 13 -0.72 12.64 16.12
CA LEU A 13 -1.79 12.47 15.11
C LEU A 13 -1.38 13.04 13.75
N ARG A 14 -0.82 14.26 13.72
CA ARG A 14 -0.33 14.88 12.48
C ARG A 14 0.78 14.08 11.83
N ARG A 15 1.72 13.53 12.61
CA ARG A 15 2.78 12.64 12.10
C ARG A 15 2.18 11.40 11.44
N ARG A 16 1.22 10.74 12.07
CA ARG A 16 0.53 9.58 11.48
C ARG A 16 -0.26 9.93 10.22
N GLN A 17 -0.91 11.09 10.17
CA GLN A 17 -1.58 11.56 8.97
C GLN A 17 -0.61 11.81 7.81
N ARG A 18 0.53 12.45 8.09
CA ARG A 18 1.62 12.66 7.10
C ARG A 18 2.19 11.34 6.62
N ALA A 19 2.50 10.42 7.52
CA ALA A 19 2.96 9.08 7.18
C ALA A 19 1.94 8.35 6.30
N GLY A 20 0.64 8.44 6.62
CA GLY A 20 -0.42 7.87 5.79
C GLY A 20 -0.54 8.51 4.40
N ALA A 21 -0.27 9.82 4.28
CA ALA A 21 -0.24 10.49 2.98
C ALA A 21 0.99 10.09 2.15
N PHE A 22 2.16 10.01 2.78
CA PHE A 22 3.38 9.53 2.16
C PHE A 22 3.24 8.08 1.72
N ASN A 23 2.68 7.21 2.57
CA ASN A 23 2.44 5.81 2.27
C ASN A 23 1.59 5.61 0.99
N ARG A 24 0.57 6.46 0.78
CA ARG A 24 -0.22 6.45 -0.46
C ARG A 24 0.62 6.78 -1.69
N ARG A 25 1.54 7.75 -1.58
CA ARG A 25 2.46 8.09 -2.68
C ARG A 25 3.38 6.93 -2.99
N VAL A 26 3.95 6.29 -1.96
CA VAL A 26 4.78 5.09 -2.11
C VAL A 26 4.01 3.99 -2.86
N GLY A 27 2.76 3.71 -2.46
CA GLY A 27 1.92 2.72 -3.16
C GLY A 27 1.67 3.07 -4.63
N TRP A 28 1.42 4.34 -4.94
CA TRP A 28 1.24 4.81 -6.33
C TRP A 28 2.50 4.74 -7.18
N VAL A 29 3.69 4.89 -6.58
CA VAL A 29 4.97 4.72 -7.28
C VAL A 29 5.34 3.24 -7.41
N LEU A 30 5.06 2.43 -6.39
CA LEU A 30 5.31 0.99 -6.40
C LEU A 30 4.58 0.29 -7.54
N LEU A 31 3.33 0.66 -7.84
CA LEU A 31 2.54 0.02 -8.88
C LEU A 31 3.20 0.07 -10.28
N PRO A 32 3.54 1.24 -10.88
CA PRO A 32 4.19 1.28 -12.17
C PRO A 32 5.60 0.67 -12.15
N VAL A 33 6.34 0.78 -11.05
CA VAL A 33 7.66 0.13 -10.90
C VAL A 33 7.50 -1.40 -10.94
N MET A 34 6.48 -1.94 -10.29
CA MET A 34 6.14 -3.37 -10.34
C MET A 34 5.81 -3.82 -11.76
N VAL A 35 4.94 -3.08 -12.46
CA VAL A 35 4.60 -3.39 -13.86
C VAL A 35 5.85 -3.36 -14.74
N ALA A 36 6.71 -2.36 -14.59
CA ALA A 36 7.96 -2.27 -15.33
C ALA A 36 8.92 -3.43 -15.01
N ALA A 37 9.06 -3.80 -13.73
CA ALA A 37 9.88 -4.94 -13.31
C ALA A 37 9.40 -6.24 -13.96
N THR A 38 8.10 -6.52 -13.90
CA THR A 38 7.50 -7.69 -14.55
C THR A 38 7.67 -7.66 -16.07
N ALA A 39 7.41 -6.52 -16.71
CA ALA A 39 7.57 -6.39 -18.15
C ALA A 39 9.02 -6.63 -18.59
N VAL A 40 9.99 -6.07 -17.86
CA VAL A 40 11.43 -6.29 -18.13
C VAL A 40 11.82 -7.75 -17.94
N HIS A 41 11.28 -8.44 -16.94
CA HIS A 41 11.56 -9.85 -16.68
C HIS A 41 11.16 -10.76 -17.86
N TYR A 42 10.02 -10.48 -18.51
CA TYR A 42 9.52 -11.30 -19.62
C TYR A 42 9.95 -10.81 -21.01
N LEU A 43 10.70 -9.72 -21.11
CA LEU A 43 11.21 -9.25 -22.39
C LEU A 43 12.49 -10.00 -22.81
N PRO A 44 12.64 -10.34 -24.10
CA PRO A 44 13.86 -10.99 -24.58
C PRO A 44 15.07 -10.04 -24.54
N GLY A 45 16.25 -10.61 -24.26
CA GLY A 45 17.55 -9.92 -24.25
C GLY A 45 18.19 -9.81 -22.87
N ASP A 46 19.52 -9.62 -22.82
CA ASP A 46 20.26 -9.46 -21.58
C ASP A 46 20.04 -8.04 -21.01
N ARG A 47 19.19 -7.95 -19.98
CA ARG A 47 18.87 -6.70 -19.26
C ARG A 47 19.15 -6.82 -17.77
N SER A 48 20.14 -7.64 -17.42
CA SER A 48 20.48 -8.01 -16.05
C SER A 48 20.60 -6.82 -15.09
N LEU A 49 21.24 -5.72 -15.50
CA LEU A 49 21.38 -4.54 -14.64
C LEU A 49 20.04 -3.82 -14.38
N LEU A 50 19.27 -3.53 -15.44
CA LEU A 50 17.98 -2.84 -15.29
C LEU A 50 16.98 -3.69 -14.51
N ALA A 51 16.95 -5.00 -14.77
CA ALA A 51 16.14 -5.95 -14.03
C ALA A 51 16.50 -5.94 -12.54
N GLY A 52 17.79 -5.99 -12.21
CA GLY A 52 18.26 -5.92 -10.82
C GLY A 52 17.86 -4.62 -10.11
N VAL A 53 18.00 -3.47 -10.78
CA VAL A 53 17.57 -2.17 -10.23
C VAL A 53 16.06 -2.14 -9.98
N LEU A 54 15.25 -2.62 -10.92
CA LEU A 54 13.81 -2.63 -10.78
C LEU A 54 13.35 -3.57 -9.65
N VAL A 55 13.96 -4.74 -9.52
CA VAL A 55 13.70 -5.66 -8.39
C VAL A 55 14.07 -5.00 -7.05
N ALA A 56 15.23 -4.36 -6.96
CA ALA A 56 15.64 -3.64 -5.75
C ALA A 56 14.65 -2.51 -5.39
N LEU A 57 14.18 -1.76 -6.39
CA LEU A 57 13.15 -0.73 -6.19
C LEU A 57 11.82 -1.34 -5.74
N VAL A 58 11.37 -2.45 -6.34
CA VAL A 58 10.16 -3.16 -5.93
C VAL A 58 10.27 -3.59 -4.46
N ILE A 59 11.38 -4.22 -4.08
CA ILE A 59 11.60 -4.69 -2.70
C ILE A 59 11.62 -3.50 -1.74
N GLY A 60 12.40 -2.45 -2.05
CA GLY A 60 12.53 -1.27 -1.20
C GLY A 60 11.21 -0.52 -1.01
N LEU A 61 10.48 -0.26 -2.11
CA LEU A 61 9.19 0.42 -2.09
C LEU A 61 8.11 -0.41 -1.39
N ASN A 62 8.03 -1.72 -1.66
CA ASN A 62 7.10 -2.62 -0.99
C ASN A 62 7.36 -2.69 0.52
N THR A 63 8.62 -2.82 0.92
CA THR A 63 9.04 -2.83 2.33
C THR A 63 8.67 -1.51 3.01
N THR A 64 8.96 -0.39 2.36
CA THR A 64 8.60 0.95 2.87
C THR A 64 7.08 1.09 3.01
N HIS A 65 6.32 0.63 2.01
CA HIS A 65 4.85 0.68 2.02
C HIS A 65 4.26 -0.15 3.16
N LEU A 66 4.79 -1.36 3.37
CA LEU A 66 4.37 -2.27 4.43
C LEU A 66 4.71 -1.70 5.80
N ALA A 67 5.95 -1.24 6.01
CA ALA A 67 6.41 -0.65 7.26
C ALA A 67 5.61 0.59 7.65
N LEU A 68 5.34 1.49 6.70
CA LEU A 68 4.49 2.66 6.94
C LEU A 68 3.04 2.28 7.25
N SER A 69 2.52 1.24 6.59
CA SER A 69 1.18 0.74 6.86
C SER A 69 1.08 0.19 8.30
N ILE A 70 2.07 -0.59 8.75
CA ILE A 70 2.17 -1.07 10.14
C ILE A 70 2.33 0.10 11.11
N TYR A 71 3.17 1.10 10.81
CA TYR A 71 3.32 2.27 11.67
C TYR A 71 2.01 3.08 11.83
N VAL A 72 1.26 3.26 10.74
CA VAL A 72 0.03 4.07 10.73
C VAL A 72 -1.15 3.32 11.35
N PHE A 73 -1.33 2.04 10.98
CA PHE A 73 -2.51 1.25 11.35
C PHE A 73 -2.26 0.27 12.49
N GLY A 74 -1.03 -0.20 12.67
CA GLY A 74 -0.67 -1.22 13.64
C GLY A 74 -1.36 -2.55 13.39
N PHE A 75 -1.41 -3.36 14.44
CA PHE A 75 -2.23 -4.56 14.51
C PHE A 75 -3.62 -4.18 15.05
N VAL A 76 -4.55 -3.95 14.12
CA VAL A 76 -5.94 -3.62 14.45
C VAL A 76 -6.67 -4.85 14.96
N ARG A 77 -7.47 -4.73 16.03
CA ARG A 77 -8.29 -5.86 16.51
C ARG A 77 -9.11 -6.46 15.35
N PRO A 78 -9.14 -7.80 15.19
CA PRO A 78 -9.87 -8.44 14.11
C PRO A 78 -11.36 -8.12 14.24
N ARG A 79 -11.86 -7.30 13.32
CA ARG A 79 -13.27 -6.93 13.20
C ARG A 79 -13.68 -7.16 11.76
N ARG A 80 -14.93 -7.59 11.54
CA ARG A 80 -15.52 -7.78 10.21
C ARG A 80 -15.87 -6.44 9.54
N THR A 81 -14.89 -5.56 9.39
CA THR A 81 -15.05 -4.26 8.73
C THR A 81 -14.17 -4.21 7.48
N LEU A 82 -14.65 -3.52 6.45
CA LEU A 82 -13.92 -3.36 5.18
C LEU A 82 -12.51 -2.77 5.40
N LYS A 83 -12.36 -1.83 6.34
CA LYS A 83 -11.08 -1.23 6.70
C LYS A 83 -10.09 -2.27 7.23
N VAL A 84 -10.51 -3.09 8.20
CA VAL A 84 -9.64 -4.10 8.82
C VAL A 84 -9.26 -5.17 7.80
N PHE A 85 -10.22 -5.59 6.97
CA PHE A 85 -9.94 -6.53 5.87
C PHE A 85 -8.91 -5.96 4.88
N HIS A 86 -9.08 -4.71 4.43
CA HIS A 86 -8.14 -4.05 3.52
C HIS A 86 -6.71 -3.95 4.09
N ILE A 87 -6.59 -3.66 5.39
CA ILE A 87 -5.28 -3.58 6.08
C ILE A 87 -4.58 -4.95 6.08
N TYR A 88 -5.25 -5.99 6.60
CA TYR A 88 -4.64 -7.32 6.69
C TYR A 88 -4.39 -7.94 5.32
N PHE A 89 -5.30 -7.74 4.37
CA PHE A 89 -5.09 -8.13 2.98
C PHE A 89 -3.88 -7.43 2.38
N GLY A 90 -3.68 -6.13 2.67
CA GLY A 90 -2.48 -5.39 2.26
C GLY A 90 -1.18 -5.97 2.85
N TYR A 91 -1.21 -6.41 4.11
CA TYR A 91 -0.05 -7.08 4.72
C TYR A 91 0.27 -8.41 4.05
N ALA A 92 -0.75 -9.24 3.82
CA ALA A 92 -0.59 -10.51 3.11
C ALA A 92 -0.07 -10.30 1.68
N LEU A 93 -0.59 -9.29 0.97
CA LEU A 93 -0.11 -8.91 -0.36
C LEU A 93 1.35 -8.44 -0.33
N GLY A 94 1.74 -7.65 0.68
CA GLY A 94 3.14 -7.23 0.84
C GLY A 94 4.10 -8.41 1.01
N VAL A 95 3.68 -9.44 1.76
CA VAL A 95 4.45 -10.69 1.90
C VAL A 95 4.47 -11.48 0.60
N LEU A 96 3.32 -11.60 -0.10
CA LEU A 96 3.25 -12.26 -1.39
C LEU A 96 4.20 -11.63 -2.42
N ILE A 97 4.30 -10.30 -2.43
CA ILE A 97 5.27 -9.58 -3.28
C ILE A 97 6.70 -10.04 -2.95
N TRP A 98 7.10 -10.08 -1.68
CA TRP A 98 8.43 -10.58 -1.30
C TRP A 98 8.66 -12.01 -1.77
N VAL A 99 7.71 -12.91 -1.54
CA VAL A 99 7.81 -14.32 -1.95
C VAL A 99 7.95 -14.44 -3.47
N SER A 100 7.24 -13.61 -4.25
CA SER A 100 7.39 -13.53 -5.70
C SER A 100 8.82 -13.09 -6.08
N GLN A 101 9.35 -12.03 -5.45
CA GLN A 101 10.69 -11.51 -5.76
C GLN A 101 11.84 -12.46 -5.34
N THR A 102 11.65 -13.32 -4.34
CA THR A 102 12.66 -14.34 -3.98
C THR A 102 12.64 -15.56 -4.88
N ASN A 103 11.62 -15.71 -5.74
CA ASN A 103 11.46 -16.85 -6.64
C ASN A 103 11.72 -16.51 -8.12
N LEU A 104 12.37 -15.37 -8.43
CA LEU A 104 12.57 -14.89 -9.82
C LEU A 104 13.20 -15.91 -10.80
N HIS A 105 13.91 -16.92 -10.31
CA HIS A 105 14.55 -17.95 -11.15
C HIS A 105 13.89 -19.33 -11.04
N ASN A 106 12.76 -19.42 -10.35
CA ASN A 106 12.05 -20.67 -10.08
C ASN A 106 10.72 -20.70 -10.86
N GLU A 107 10.80 -21.05 -12.14
CA GLU A 107 9.61 -21.26 -12.97
C GLU A 107 9.10 -22.71 -12.85
N PRO A 108 7.77 -22.95 -12.84
CA PRO A 108 6.67 -21.99 -13.12
C PRO A 108 6.18 -21.22 -11.88
N MET A 109 6.79 -21.42 -10.71
CA MET A 109 6.32 -20.86 -9.44
C MET A 109 6.29 -19.33 -9.46
N HIS A 110 7.33 -18.70 -10.02
CA HIS A 110 7.37 -17.24 -10.16
C HIS A 110 6.18 -16.71 -10.96
N THR A 111 5.88 -17.33 -12.09
CA THR A 111 4.72 -16.97 -12.91
C THR A 111 3.40 -17.03 -12.12
N TYR A 112 3.15 -18.12 -11.38
CA TYR A 112 1.94 -18.24 -10.55
C TYR A 112 1.87 -17.17 -9.45
N LEU A 113 2.99 -16.92 -8.77
CA LEU A 113 3.08 -15.88 -7.73
C LEU A 113 2.85 -14.48 -8.31
N THR A 114 3.38 -14.20 -9.50
CA THR A 114 3.21 -12.94 -10.21
C THR A 114 1.74 -12.72 -10.60
N ILE A 115 1.05 -13.74 -11.13
CA ILE A 115 -0.38 -13.68 -11.42
C ILE A 115 -1.18 -13.38 -10.14
N LEU A 116 -0.93 -14.15 -9.07
CA LEU A 116 -1.61 -13.97 -7.79
C LEU A 116 -1.35 -12.58 -7.20
N MET A 117 -0.13 -12.06 -7.35
CA MET A 117 0.25 -10.72 -6.93
C MET A 117 -0.56 -9.65 -7.68
N PHE A 118 -0.67 -9.71 -9.00
CA PHE A 118 -1.45 -8.72 -9.76
C PHE A 118 -2.96 -8.79 -9.48
N VAL A 119 -3.51 -9.99 -9.34
CA VAL A 119 -4.90 -10.18 -8.87
C VAL A 119 -5.07 -9.57 -7.48
N GLY A 120 -4.11 -9.83 -6.58
CA GLY A 120 -4.09 -9.26 -5.25
C GLY A 120 -4.03 -7.73 -5.25
N ILE A 121 -3.18 -7.13 -6.08
CA ILE A 121 -3.09 -5.67 -6.26
C ILE A 121 -4.44 -5.11 -6.72
N ALA A 122 -5.06 -5.71 -7.73
CA ALA A 122 -6.36 -5.27 -8.24
C ALA A 122 -7.44 -5.29 -7.13
N VAL A 123 -7.53 -6.40 -6.39
CA VAL A 123 -8.43 -6.52 -5.22
C VAL A 123 -8.10 -5.47 -4.16
N HIS A 124 -6.83 -5.25 -3.84
CA HIS A 124 -6.41 -4.27 -2.84
C HIS A 124 -6.84 -2.85 -3.21
N LEU A 125 -6.67 -2.47 -4.49
CA LEU A 125 -7.10 -1.18 -5.03
C LEU A 125 -8.63 -1.03 -5.00
N VAL A 126 -9.39 -2.06 -5.36
CA VAL A 126 -10.86 -2.06 -5.27
C VAL A 126 -11.32 -1.88 -3.81
N LEU A 127 -10.71 -2.59 -2.86
CA LEU A 127 -11.03 -2.43 -1.43
C LEU A 127 -10.71 -1.01 -0.94
N GLY A 128 -9.55 -0.48 -1.32
CA GLY A 128 -9.10 0.87 -0.93
C GLY A 128 -10.00 1.97 -1.48
N THR A 129 -10.38 1.88 -2.76
CA THR A 129 -11.30 2.83 -3.41
C THR A 129 -12.71 2.76 -2.82
N ARG A 130 -13.27 1.55 -2.63
CA ARG A 130 -14.58 1.38 -1.96
C ARG A 130 -14.57 1.94 -0.54
N TYR A 131 -13.52 1.71 0.23
CA TYR A 131 -13.39 2.29 1.56
C TYR A 131 -13.31 3.82 1.52
N ALA A 132 -12.51 4.38 0.60
CA ALA A 132 -12.39 5.82 0.43
C ALA A 132 -13.74 6.47 0.04
N ALA A 133 -14.49 5.84 -0.87
CA ALA A 133 -15.82 6.30 -1.27
C ALA A 133 -16.80 6.32 -0.09
N ARG A 134 -16.88 5.21 0.67
CA ARG A 134 -17.74 5.13 1.88
C ARG A 134 -17.39 6.18 2.92
N ARG A 135 -16.09 6.42 3.14
CA ARG A 135 -15.63 7.46 4.07
C ARG A 135 -16.04 8.86 3.61
N ARG A 136 -15.88 9.19 2.32
CA ARG A 136 -16.28 10.49 1.78
C ARG A 136 -17.79 10.70 1.89
N ALA A 137 -18.60 9.69 1.58
CA ALA A 137 -20.05 9.75 1.73
C ALA A 137 -20.46 10.01 3.19
N ALA A 138 -19.86 9.31 4.16
CA ALA A 138 -20.11 9.55 5.57
C ALA A 138 -19.71 10.97 6.04
N GLN A 139 -18.60 11.51 5.50
CA GLN A 139 -18.17 12.87 5.80
C GLN A 139 -19.15 13.92 5.23
N GLN A 140 -19.66 13.72 4.02
CA GLN A 140 -20.66 14.60 3.41
C GLN A 140 -21.96 14.62 4.21
N VAL A 141 -22.44 13.45 4.66
CA VAL A 141 -23.63 13.35 5.51
C VAL A 141 -23.41 14.09 6.83
N GLY A 142 -22.28 13.85 7.51
CA GLY A 142 -21.95 14.55 8.76
C GLY A 142 -21.84 16.07 8.60
N GLN A 143 -21.28 16.54 7.49
CA GLN A 143 -21.21 17.97 7.18
C GLN A 143 -22.60 18.58 6.99
N ARG A 144 -23.51 17.91 6.27
CA ARG A 144 -24.90 18.36 6.10
C ARG A 144 -25.64 18.48 7.43
N TYR A 145 -25.44 17.54 8.35
CA TYR A 145 -26.03 17.63 9.70
C TYR A 145 -25.48 18.80 10.51
N LEU A 146 -24.18 19.11 10.39
CA LEU A 146 -23.54 20.21 11.11
C LEU A 146 -23.83 21.58 10.50
N SER A 147 -24.14 21.66 9.21
CA SER A 147 -24.47 22.91 8.52
C SER A 147 -25.94 23.33 8.66
N GLY A 148 -26.77 22.56 9.38
CA GLY A 148 -28.22 22.77 9.46
C GLY A 148 -28.92 22.21 8.22
N GLY A 149 -29.84 21.28 8.45
CA GLY A 149 -30.86 20.92 7.46
C GLY A 149 -31.85 22.07 7.27
#